data_AF-A0A1G0KQQ9-F1
#
_entry.id   AF-A0A1G0KQQ9-F1
#
_cell.length_a   1.000
_cell.length_b   1.000
_cell.length_c   1.000
_cell.angle_alpha   90.00
_cell.angle_beta   90.00
_cell.angle_gamma   90.00
#
_symmetry.space_group_name_H-M   'P 1'
#
loop_
_entity.id
_entity.type
_entity.pdbx_description
1 polymer ?
#
loop_
_entity_poly.entity_id
_entity_poly.type
_entity_poly.pdbx_seq_one_letter_code
_entity_poly.pdbx_strand_id
1 'polypeptide(L)'
;MIRPFTSSPLRYLSFLLCGALGVLSFAPFEWRTLLPLGLAYLFFHLVQMKPRAGFFAGYAFGLGLMGAGVSWLQISLELFAGVGFLASILFTLGFVAFMALYFGLAGGLIARMAGGRRAFDLLLVAPAVWVLVEWLRGWLLTGFPWLELGYAGLDTPLGGYAPLAGVYGLGWLAALLAGALALTVSASLALRAALAAMAALIFLGGWALQSLSWSEPAGEAIRVSLVQANIAQEFKWNPEQFGLSMKKHLELTSAHWDSDLIIWPETAVSAFEHTVRPFLLDPLESDAREHGSEVLLGVPIMDFKSDRYYNAMLSLGKEVGTYYKRHLVPIGEYAPFRSVLKPLVDSLGIPMSDFISGSAAKPLLKVAGHLAGISICYEDAFGAELIQALPEAAFLINASNDGWFGDSIAPHQHLEIARMRALETGRTLLKSTNTGISAVIGPDGRVLERSPLLKEYVLTRRVIPLKGITPYARYGNWPVIGILGLVLLSWAGRPSSPLLSV
;
A
#
# COMPACT_ATOMS: atom_id res chain seq x y z
N MET A 1 -35.08 -26.50 3.51
CA MET A 1 -34.21 -27.69 3.35
C MET A 1 -33.36 -27.47 2.09
N ILE A 2 -32.16 -26.91 2.23
CA ILE A 2 -31.28 -26.58 1.08
C ILE A 2 -30.52 -27.86 0.73
N ARG A 3 -30.64 -28.35 -0.51
CA ARG A 3 -29.96 -29.56 -0.98
C ARG A 3 -28.45 -29.49 -0.67
N PRO A 4 -27.78 -30.61 -0.35
CA PRO A 4 -26.34 -30.62 -0.14
C PRO A 4 -25.65 -30.19 -1.43
N PHE A 5 -25.19 -28.94 -1.45
CA PHE A 5 -24.51 -28.31 -2.58
C PHE A 5 -23.18 -29.02 -2.80
N THR A 6 -23.17 -29.99 -3.72
CA THR A 6 -21.98 -30.71 -4.15
C THR A 6 -20.99 -29.77 -4.86
N SER A 7 -19.72 -30.16 -4.85
CA SER A 7 -18.55 -29.46 -5.39
C SER A 7 -18.59 -29.30 -6.92
N SER A 8 -19.48 -28.45 -7.43
CA SER A 8 -19.56 -28.12 -8.85
C SER A 8 -18.45 -27.11 -9.24
N PRO A 9 -17.71 -27.34 -10.35
CA PRO A 9 -16.74 -26.38 -10.89
C PRO A 9 -17.31 -24.97 -11.08
N LEU A 10 -18.60 -24.85 -11.41
CA LEU A 10 -19.30 -23.58 -11.58
C LEU A 10 -19.29 -22.71 -10.30
N ARG A 11 -19.23 -23.33 -9.12
CA ARG A 11 -19.20 -22.62 -7.84
C ARG A 11 -17.82 -21.98 -7.61
N TYR A 12 -16.74 -22.67 -7.92
CA TYR A 12 -15.39 -22.09 -7.81
C TYR A 12 -15.18 -20.97 -8.82
N LEU A 13 -15.74 -21.11 -10.03
CA LEU A 13 -15.77 -20.03 -11.01
C LEU A 13 -16.50 -18.79 -10.45
N SER A 14 -17.62 -18.96 -9.74
CA SER A 14 -18.32 -17.82 -9.12
C SER A 14 -17.45 -17.09 -8.08
N PHE A 15 -16.67 -17.81 -7.26
CA PHE A 15 -15.75 -17.16 -6.30
C PHE A 15 -14.63 -16.42 -7.00
N LEU A 16 -14.08 -16.99 -8.07
CA LEU A 16 -13.08 -16.32 -8.91
C LEU A 16 -13.64 -15.04 -9.51
N LEU A 17 -14.85 -15.07 -10.08
CA LEU A 17 -15.48 -13.87 -10.63
C LEU A 17 -15.76 -12.82 -9.55
N CYS A 18 -16.21 -13.22 -8.36
CA CYS A 18 -16.37 -12.29 -7.22
C CYS A 18 -15.03 -11.63 -6.83
N GLY A 19 -13.94 -12.38 -6.82
CA GLY A 19 -12.60 -11.84 -6.56
C GLY A 19 -12.17 -10.84 -7.63
N ALA A 20 -12.32 -11.22 -8.91
CA ALA A 20 -11.95 -10.36 -10.04
C ALA A 20 -12.77 -9.06 -10.09
N LEU A 21 -14.08 -9.14 -9.86
CA LEU A 21 -14.95 -7.97 -9.73
C LEU A 21 -14.60 -7.12 -8.50
N GLY A 22 -14.05 -7.73 -7.44
CA GLY A 22 -13.57 -7.02 -6.25
C GLY A 22 -12.47 -5.99 -6.55
N VAL A 23 -11.70 -6.16 -7.63
CA VAL A 23 -10.68 -5.18 -8.06
C VAL A 23 -11.29 -3.81 -8.34
N LEU A 24 -12.55 -3.77 -8.78
CA LEU A 24 -13.26 -2.53 -9.04
C LEU A 24 -13.54 -1.71 -7.77
N SER A 25 -13.33 -2.25 -6.57
CA SER A 25 -13.41 -1.46 -5.33
C SER A 25 -12.21 -0.55 -5.08
N PHE A 26 -11.11 -0.79 -5.78
CA PHE A 26 -9.88 -0.03 -5.67
C PHE A 26 -9.79 1.02 -6.78
N ALA A 27 -8.85 1.95 -6.64
CA ALA A 27 -8.52 2.88 -7.70
C ALA A 27 -8.07 2.14 -8.98
N PRO A 28 -8.41 2.67 -10.17
CA PRO A 28 -9.11 3.93 -10.44
C PRO A 28 -10.65 3.83 -10.43
N PHE A 29 -11.24 2.66 -10.15
CA PHE A 29 -12.68 2.42 -10.35
C PHE A 29 -13.53 2.85 -9.15
N GLU A 30 -13.03 2.62 -7.93
CA GLU A 30 -13.58 3.11 -6.67
C GLU A 30 -15.04 2.67 -6.38
N TRP A 31 -15.50 1.54 -6.92
CA TRP A 31 -16.78 0.93 -6.57
C TRP A 31 -16.65 0.19 -5.23
N ARG A 32 -16.48 0.98 -4.16
CA ARG A 32 -16.06 0.59 -2.80
C ARG A 32 -16.80 -0.62 -2.21
N THR A 33 -18.03 -0.89 -2.67
CA THR A 33 -18.88 -1.97 -2.13
C THR A 33 -18.65 -3.34 -2.79
N LEU A 34 -18.07 -3.43 -3.98
CA LEU A 34 -17.99 -4.71 -4.71
C LEU A 34 -17.18 -5.80 -4.00
N LEU A 35 -16.01 -5.46 -3.45
CA LEU A 35 -15.21 -6.41 -2.70
C LEU A 35 -15.92 -6.87 -1.41
N PRO A 36 -16.45 -5.99 -0.54
CA PRO A 36 -17.29 -6.41 0.59
C PRO A 36 -18.49 -7.29 0.18
N LEU A 37 -19.16 -7.00 -0.93
CA LEU A 37 -20.26 -7.83 -1.44
C LEU A 37 -19.77 -9.22 -1.89
N GLY A 38 -18.65 -9.29 -2.59
CA GLY A 38 -17.99 -10.55 -2.95
C GLY A 38 -17.59 -11.37 -1.72
N LEU A 39 -17.10 -10.71 -0.66
CA LEU A 39 -16.80 -11.36 0.61
C LEU A 39 -18.04 -11.84 1.35
N ALA A 40 -19.16 -11.11 1.30
CA ALA A 40 -20.41 -11.57 1.89
C ALA A 40 -20.86 -12.89 1.25
N TYR A 41 -20.78 -12.98 -0.09
CA TYR A 41 -21.05 -14.21 -0.82
C TYR A 41 -20.07 -15.34 -0.45
N LEU A 42 -18.77 -15.04 -0.39
CA LEU A 42 -17.75 -16.02 0.01
C LEU A 42 -17.98 -16.54 1.44
N PHE A 43 -18.12 -15.64 2.42
CA PHE A 43 -18.32 -15.98 3.84
C PHE A 43 -19.60 -16.80 4.06
N PHE A 44 -20.72 -16.42 3.41
CA PHE A 44 -21.97 -17.17 3.46
C PHE A 44 -21.76 -18.66 3.14
N HIS A 45 -20.88 -18.94 2.18
CA HIS A 45 -20.57 -20.29 1.75
C HIS A 45 -19.50 -20.97 2.58
N LEU A 46 -18.41 -20.29 2.95
CA LEU A 46 -17.28 -20.86 3.69
C LEU A 46 -17.70 -21.47 5.03
N VAL A 47 -18.60 -20.81 5.76
CA VAL A 47 -19.05 -21.28 7.09
C VAL A 47 -19.86 -22.59 7.03
N GLN A 48 -20.19 -23.08 5.84
CA GLN A 48 -20.91 -24.33 5.60
C GLN A 48 -20.04 -25.38 4.85
N MET A 49 -18.79 -25.04 4.52
CA MET A 49 -17.91 -25.90 3.75
C MET A 49 -16.99 -26.75 4.63
N LYS A 50 -16.53 -27.88 4.09
CA LYS A 50 -15.38 -28.59 4.66
C LYS A 50 -14.10 -27.76 4.47
N PRO A 51 -13.10 -27.84 5.36
CA PRO A 51 -11.87 -27.05 5.29
C PRO A 51 -11.17 -27.09 3.93
N ARG A 52 -11.05 -28.27 3.31
CA ARG A 52 -10.44 -28.43 1.99
C ARG A 52 -11.21 -27.66 0.90
N ALA A 53 -12.55 -27.73 0.91
CA ALA A 53 -13.37 -26.99 -0.04
C ALA A 53 -13.30 -25.48 0.23
N GLY A 54 -13.27 -25.07 1.51
CA GLY A 54 -13.06 -23.68 1.91
C GLY A 54 -11.72 -23.13 1.43
N PHE A 55 -10.65 -23.93 1.48
CA PHE A 55 -9.35 -23.57 0.93
C PHE A 55 -9.45 -23.28 -0.57
N PHE A 56 -10.01 -24.19 -1.37
CA PHE A 56 -10.12 -23.95 -2.81
C PHE A 56 -11.09 -22.83 -3.17
N ALA A 57 -12.11 -22.56 -2.35
CA ALA A 57 -13.03 -21.44 -2.55
C ALA A 57 -12.33 -20.09 -2.32
N GLY A 58 -11.60 -19.98 -1.20
CA GLY A 58 -10.76 -18.81 -0.92
C GLY A 58 -9.65 -18.64 -1.96
N TYR A 59 -9.01 -19.74 -2.37
CA TYR A 59 -7.97 -19.74 -3.39
C TYR A 59 -8.51 -19.25 -4.75
N ALA A 60 -9.67 -19.75 -5.18
CA ALA A 60 -10.32 -19.28 -6.42
C ALA A 60 -10.66 -17.79 -6.36
N PHE A 61 -11.19 -17.31 -5.22
CA PHE A 61 -11.41 -15.89 -4.98
C PHE A 61 -10.12 -15.07 -5.07
N GLY A 62 -9.05 -15.54 -4.41
CA GLY A 62 -7.73 -14.92 -4.45
C GLY A 62 -7.13 -14.88 -5.86
N LEU A 63 -7.28 -15.94 -6.65
CA LEU A 63 -6.86 -15.96 -8.06
C LEU A 63 -7.58 -14.89 -8.88
N GLY A 64 -8.87 -14.68 -8.65
CA GLY A 64 -9.62 -13.61 -9.30
C GLY A 64 -9.12 -12.22 -8.89
N LEU A 65 -9.03 -11.97 -7.59
CA LEU A 65 -8.65 -10.66 -7.05
C LEU A 65 -7.21 -10.28 -7.40
N MET A 66 -6.26 -11.17 -7.16
CA MET A 66 -4.85 -10.94 -7.48
C MET A 66 -4.62 -11.01 -9.00
N GLY A 67 -5.25 -11.95 -9.71
CA GLY A 67 -5.10 -12.08 -11.15
C GLY A 67 -5.53 -10.85 -11.92
N ALA A 68 -6.68 -10.25 -11.57
CA ALA A 68 -7.15 -9.02 -12.20
C ALA A 68 -6.49 -7.76 -11.61
N GLY A 69 -6.15 -7.77 -10.32
CA GLY A 69 -5.72 -6.57 -9.60
C GLY A 69 -4.22 -6.31 -9.64
N VAL A 70 -3.39 -7.34 -9.89
CA VAL A 70 -1.92 -7.24 -10.00
C VAL A 70 -1.37 -7.78 -11.33
N SER A 71 -2.21 -7.93 -12.35
CA SER A 71 -1.77 -8.32 -13.71
C SER A 71 -0.74 -7.37 -14.31
N TRP A 72 -0.73 -6.10 -13.87
CA TRP A 72 0.23 -5.09 -14.27
C TRP A 72 1.69 -5.46 -13.97
N LEU A 73 1.96 -6.43 -13.08
CA LEU A 73 3.32 -6.94 -12.86
C LEU A 73 3.96 -7.51 -14.13
N GLN A 74 3.14 -8.03 -15.04
CA GLN A 74 3.60 -8.53 -16.33
C GLN A 74 4.30 -7.44 -17.15
N ILE A 75 3.77 -6.20 -17.11
CA ILE A 75 4.34 -5.03 -17.79
C ILE A 75 5.74 -4.75 -17.25
N SER A 76 5.90 -4.75 -15.92
CA SER A 76 7.19 -4.50 -15.27
C SER A 76 8.25 -5.52 -15.69
N LEU A 77 7.87 -6.78 -15.78
CA LEU A 77 8.76 -7.88 -16.11
C LEU A 77 9.13 -7.90 -17.59
N GLU A 78 8.15 -7.73 -18.48
CA GLU A 78 8.40 -7.75 -19.92
C GLU A 78 9.22 -6.53 -20.36
N LEU A 79 8.76 -5.33 -20.04
CA LEU A 79 9.35 -4.11 -20.58
C LEU A 79 10.68 -3.76 -19.93
N PHE A 80 10.86 -4.06 -18.64
CA PHE A 80 12.00 -3.52 -17.89
C PHE A 80 12.94 -4.57 -17.30
N ALA A 81 12.48 -5.80 -17.04
CA ALA A 81 13.36 -6.89 -16.63
C ALA A 81 13.89 -7.72 -17.83
N GLY A 82 13.38 -7.49 -19.04
CA GLY A 82 13.90 -8.11 -20.27
C GLY A 82 13.72 -9.64 -20.36
N VAL A 83 12.90 -10.23 -19.48
CA VAL A 83 12.72 -11.70 -19.37
C VAL A 83 11.92 -12.32 -20.52
N GLY A 84 11.39 -11.50 -21.42
CA GLY A 84 10.57 -11.94 -22.55
C GLY A 84 9.11 -12.23 -22.18
N PHE A 85 8.23 -12.10 -23.17
CA PHE A 85 6.77 -12.15 -22.99
C PHE A 85 6.29 -13.41 -22.24
N LEU A 86 6.67 -14.60 -22.71
CA LEU A 86 6.18 -15.85 -22.11
C LEU A 86 6.64 -16.02 -20.65
N ALA A 87 7.90 -15.71 -20.35
CA ALA A 87 8.42 -15.81 -18.99
C ALA A 87 7.76 -14.78 -18.06
N SER A 88 7.51 -13.56 -18.54
CA SER A 88 6.80 -12.52 -17.77
C SER A 88 5.38 -12.96 -17.37
N ILE A 89 4.67 -13.62 -18.28
CA ILE A 89 3.34 -14.19 -18.00
C ILE A 89 3.44 -15.31 -16.97
N LEU A 90 4.35 -16.28 -17.18
CA LEU A 90 4.49 -17.42 -16.28
C LEU A 90 4.87 -16.98 -14.87
N PHE A 91 5.77 -16.00 -14.74
CA PHE A 91 6.15 -15.43 -13.45
C PHE A 91 4.96 -14.72 -12.80
N THR A 92 4.22 -13.89 -13.55
CA THR A 92 3.04 -13.18 -13.03
C THR A 92 1.96 -14.17 -12.56
N LEU A 93 1.68 -15.21 -13.35
CA LEU A 93 0.75 -16.27 -12.96
C LEU A 93 1.23 -17.04 -11.73
N GLY A 94 2.53 -17.31 -11.63
CA GLY A 94 3.14 -17.92 -10.45
C GLY A 94 2.99 -17.05 -9.20
N PHE A 95 3.24 -15.74 -9.33
CA PHE A 95 3.06 -14.77 -8.25
C PHE A 95 1.59 -14.69 -7.81
N VAL A 96 0.65 -14.58 -8.76
CA VAL A 96 -0.79 -14.58 -8.49
C VAL A 96 -1.23 -15.86 -7.79
N ALA A 97 -0.78 -17.02 -8.27
CA ALA A 97 -1.07 -18.32 -7.66
C ALA A 97 -0.52 -18.40 -6.23
N PHE A 98 0.71 -17.92 -6.01
CA PHE A 98 1.31 -17.86 -4.68
C PHE A 98 0.53 -16.93 -3.74
N MET A 99 0.18 -15.72 -4.19
CA MET A 99 -0.60 -14.76 -3.39
C MET A 99 -2.01 -15.27 -3.09
N ALA A 100 -2.63 -16.01 -4.02
CA ALA A 100 -3.91 -16.67 -3.81
C ALA A 100 -3.89 -17.69 -2.66
N LEU A 101 -2.72 -18.23 -2.28
CA LEU A 101 -2.60 -19.15 -1.13
C LEU A 101 -3.01 -18.50 0.18
N TYR A 102 -2.78 -17.20 0.38
CA TYR A 102 -3.25 -16.49 1.58
C TYR A 102 -4.78 -16.49 1.64
N PHE A 103 -5.45 -16.24 0.52
CA PHE A 103 -6.92 -16.30 0.45
C PHE A 103 -7.44 -17.72 0.65
N GLY A 104 -6.73 -18.72 0.12
CA GLY A 104 -7.01 -20.12 0.40
C GLY A 104 -6.85 -20.47 1.88
N LEU A 105 -5.78 -20.00 2.53
CA LEU A 105 -5.56 -20.16 3.96
C LEU A 105 -6.72 -19.55 4.77
N ALA A 106 -7.12 -18.31 4.47
CA ALA A 106 -8.27 -17.68 5.11
C ALA A 106 -9.54 -18.51 4.91
N GLY A 107 -9.85 -18.93 3.68
CA GLY A 107 -11.02 -19.75 3.38
C GLY A 107 -11.02 -21.09 4.12
N GLY A 108 -9.88 -21.76 4.17
CA GLY A 108 -9.71 -23.05 4.87
C GLY A 108 -9.84 -22.90 6.39
N LEU A 109 -9.28 -21.85 6.97
CA LEU A 109 -9.38 -21.56 8.41
C LEU A 109 -10.80 -21.16 8.82
N ILE A 110 -11.48 -20.31 8.05
CA ILE A 110 -12.90 -19.97 8.30
C ILE A 110 -13.76 -21.22 8.28
N ALA A 111 -13.60 -22.07 7.26
CA ALA A 111 -14.35 -23.33 7.14
C ALA A 111 -13.98 -24.34 8.25
N ARG A 112 -12.75 -24.33 8.75
CA ARG A 112 -12.31 -25.18 9.88
C ARG A 112 -12.88 -24.72 11.22
N MET A 113 -12.93 -23.41 11.43
CA MET A 113 -13.33 -22.82 12.69
C MET A 113 -14.84 -22.61 12.77
N ALA A 114 -15.58 -22.64 11.67
CA ALA A 114 -17.04 -22.55 11.70
C ALA A 114 -17.63 -23.69 12.55
N GLY A 115 -18.28 -23.34 13.66
CA GLY A 115 -18.78 -24.29 14.66
C GLY A 115 -20.29 -24.49 14.62
N GLY A 116 -20.93 -24.12 13.50
CA GLY A 116 -22.37 -24.25 13.28
C GLY A 116 -23.21 -23.13 13.91
N ARG A 117 -22.58 -22.19 14.63
CA ARG A 117 -23.23 -20.99 15.18
C ARG A 117 -23.15 -19.88 14.15
N ARG A 118 -24.02 -19.94 13.15
CA ARG A 118 -23.96 -19.11 11.94
C ARG A 118 -23.73 -17.61 12.18
N ALA A 119 -24.37 -17.01 13.18
CA ALA A 119 -24.17 -15.61 13.51
C ALA A 119 -22.76 -15.33 14.04
N PHE A 120 -22.24 -16.19 14.91
CA PHE A 120 -20.87 -16.08 15.44
C PHE A 120 -19.84 -16.34 14.33
N ASP A 121 -20.06 -17.36 13.51
CA ASP A 121 -19.16 -17.73 12.42
C ASP A 121 -19.03 -16.59 11.39
N LEU A 122 -20.15 -15.93 11.04
CA LEU A 122 -20.16 -14.84 10.06
C LEU A 122 -19.74 -13.47 10.63
N LEU A 123 -20.07 -13.15 11.89
CA LEU A 123 -19.79 -11.82 12.45
C LEU A 123 -18.45 -11.73 13.18
N LEU A 124 -17.89 -12.86 13.65
CA LEU A 124 -16.67 -12.85 14.46
C LEU A 124 -15.56 -13.69 13.83
N VAL A 125 -15.80 -14.96 13.52
CA VAL A 125 -14.76 -15.85 13.00
C VAL A 125 -14.30 -15.40 11.61
N ALA A 126 -15.22 -15.24 10.65
CA ALA A 126 -14.86 -14.91 9.28
C ALA A 126 -14.12 -13.56 9.15
N PRO A 127 -14.59 -12.46 9.76
CA PRO A 127 -13.87 -11.18 9.72
C PRO A 127 -12.50 -11.24 10.40
N ALA A 128 -12.40 -11.90 11.57
CA ALA A 128 -11.14 -12.01 12.30
C ALA A 128 -10.09 -12.80 11.53
N VAL A 129 -10.46 -13.97 10.99
CA VAL A 129 -9.54 -14.79 10.18
C VAL A 129 -9.11 -14.04 8.92
N TRP A 130 -10.03 -13.37 8.23
CA TRP A 130 -9.71 -12.64 7.01
C TRP A 130 -8.63 -11.57 7.26
N VAL A 131 -8.87 -10.69 8.23
CA VAL A 131 -7.95 -9.58 8.52
C VAL A 131 -6.62 -10.07 9.08
N LEU A 132 -6.60 -11.11 9.92
CA LEU A 132 -5.35 -11.66 10.43
C LEU A 132 -4.50 -12.30 9.33
N VAL A 133 -5.14 -12.89 8.31
CA VAL A 133 -4.44 -13.44 7.14
C VAL A 133 -3.99 -12.34 6.18
N GLU A 134 -4.76 -11.26 6.00
CA GLU A 134 -4.29 -10.06 5.29
C GLU A 134 -3.09 -9.44 6.00
N TRP A 135 -3.15 -9.31 7.33
CA TRP A 135 -2.01 -8.83 8.12
C TRP A 135 -0.80 -9.75 7.95
N LEU A 136 -0.97 -11.06 8.00
CA LEU A 136 0.11 -12.02 7.73
C LEU A 136 0.74 -11.79 6.35
N ARG A 137 -0.09 -11.60 5.31
CA ARG A 137 0.37 -11.30 3.94
C ARG A 137 1.14 -9.98 3.86
N GLY A 138 0.86 -9.03 4.74
CA GLY A 138 1.53 -7.73 4.81
C GLY A 138 2.97 -7.75 5.34
N TRP A 139 3.46 -8.85 5.94
CA TRP A 139 4.84 -8.91 6.46
C TRP A 139 5.55 -10.26 6.27
N LEU A 140 4.82 -11.37 6.09
CA LEU A 140 5.43 -12.68 5.86
C LEU A 140 6.13 -12.70 4.49
N LEU A 141 7.36 -13.23 4.45
CA LEU A 141 8.18 -13.29 3.23
C LEU A 141 8.33 -11.89 2.60
N THR A 142 8.66 -10.89 3.43
CA THR A 142 8.82 -9.45 3.13
C THR A 142 7.52 -8.68 2.93
N GLY A 143 6.42 -9.37 2.67
CA GLY A 143 5.10 -8.78 2.68
C GLY A 143 4.68 -8.18 1.34
N PHE A 144 3.39 -8.29 1.07
CA PHE A 144 2.73 -7.70 -0.10
C PHE A 144 1.36 -7.13 0.30
N PRO A 145 1.31 -5.98 1.00
CA PRO A 145 0.07 -5.35 1.47
C PRO A 145 -0.70 -4.58 0.38
N TRP A 146 -0.83 -5.19 -0.81
CA TRP A 146 -1.62 -4.65 -1.93
C TRP A 146 -3.08 -5.15 -1.89
N LEU A 147 -4.03 -4.37 -2.39
CA LEU A 147 -5.46 -4.74 -2.45
C LEU A 147 -6.04 -5.21 -1.11
N GLU A 148 -5.61 -4.61 0.01
CA GLU A 148 -6.18 -4.90 1.32
C GLU A 148 -7.62 -4.37 1.40
N LEU A 149 -8.51 -5.14 2.01
CA LEU A 149 -9.92 -4.78 2.13
C LEU A 149 -10.16 -3.38 2.72
N GLY A 150 -9.26 -2.91 3.59
CA GLY A 150 -9.35 -1.60 4.22
C GLY A 150 -9.30 -0.41 3.26
N TYR A 151 -8.62 -0.53 2.10
CA TYR A 151 -8.58 0.56 1.12
C TYR A 151 -9.96 0.87 0.53
N ALA A 152 -10.86 -0.12 0.47
CA ALA A 152 -12.25 0.09 0.05
C ALA A 152 -13.03 1.00 1.02
N GLY A 153 -12.51 1.28 2.21
CA GLY A 153 -13.10 2.22 3.15
C GLY A 153 -12.78 3.70 2.86
N LEU A 154 -11.81 3.99 1.99
CA LEU A 154 -11.50 5.36 1.55
C LEU A 154 -12.71 6.01 0.87
N ASP A 155 -12.91 7.30 1.10
CA ASP A 155 -14.04 8.10 0.59
C ASP A 155 -15.44 7.59 1.03
N THR A 156 -15.49 6.69 2.00
CA THR A 156 -16.74 6.25 2.66
C THR A 156 -16.75 6.73 4.11
N PRO A 157 -17.88 6.69 4.82
CA PRO A 157 -17.89 6.98 6.25
C PRO A 157 -16.96 6.08 7.08
N LEU A 158 -16.63 4.86 6.61
CA LEU A 158 -15.67 3.99 7.28
C LEU A 158 -14.27 4.62 7.38
N GLY A 159 -13.92 5.55 6.48
CA GLY A 159 -12.67 6.29 6.51
C GLY A 159 -12.42 7.02 7.83
N GLY A 160 -13.47 7.41 8.57
CA GLY A 160 -13.31 8.04 9.89
C GLY A 160 -12.63 7.16 10.93
N TYR A 161 -12.61 5.84 10.75
CA TYR A 161 -11.92 4.91 11.65
C TYR A 161 -10.42 4.74 11.34
N ALA A 162 -9.90 5.25 10.22
CA ALA A 162 -8.50 5.05 9.83
C ALA A 162 -7.51 5.68 10.82
N PRO A 163 -7.72 6.92 11.30
CA PRO A 163 -6.91 7.47 12.39
C PRO A 163 -6.94 6.63 13.67
N LEU A 164 -7.99 5.84 13.91
CA LEU A 164 -8.11 5.03 15.12
C LEU A 164 -7.42 3.67 15.00
N ALA A 165 -7.63 2.99 13.88
CA ALA A 165 -7.40 1.55 13.77
C ALA A 165 -6.63 1.14 12.51
N GLY A 166 -6.27 2.09 11.65
CA GLY A 166 -5.53 1.83 10.41
C GLY A 166 -6.30 1.02 9.39
N VAL A 167 -5.64 0.72 8.27
CA VAL A 167 -6.19 -0.07 7.16
C VAL A 167 -6.78 -1.41 7.61
N TYR A 168 -6.17 -2.12 8.56
CA TYR A 168 -6.71 -3.39 9.08
C TYR A 168 -7.97 -3.21 9.91
N GLY A 169 -8.10 -2.08 10.62
CA GLY A 169 -9.34 -1.72 11.31
C GLY A 169 -10.49 -1.49 10.33
N LEU A 170 -10.23 -0.80 9.22
CA LEU A 170 -11.22 -0.62 8.16
C LEU A 170 -11.56 -1.95 7.49
N GLY A 171 -10.55 -2.78 7.23
CA GLY A 171 -10.73 -4.14 6.73
C GLY A 171 -11.61 -4.97 7.64
N TRP A 172 -11.43 -4.86 8.97
CA TRP A 172 -12.26 -5.54 9.94
C TRP A 172 -13.71 -5.06 9.90
N LEU A 173 -13.97 -3.76 9.87
CA LEU A 173 -15.32 -3.23 9.77
C LEU A 173 -16.00 -3.63 8.45
N ALA A 174 -15.28 -3.57 7.33
CA ALA A 174 -15.79 -3.99 6.03
C ALA A 174 -16.10 -5.50 6.00
N ALA A 175 -15.23 -6.34 6.57
CA ALA A 175 -15.46 -7.77 6.68
C ALA A 175 -16.62 -8.11 7.63
N LEU A 176 -16.78 -7.36 8.73
CA LEU A 176 -17.93 -7.47 9.63
C LEU A 176 -19.24 -7.14 8.92
N LEU A 177 -19.27 -6.06 8.13
CA LEU A 177 -20.43 -5.69 7.31
C LEU A 177 -20.74 -6.75 6.25
N ALA A 178 -19.72 -7.33 5.62
CA ALA A 178 -19.87 -8.46 4.70
C ALA A 178 -20.49 -9.69 5.40
N GLY A 179 -20.01 -10.01 6.60
CA GLY A 179 -20.58 -11.08 7.45
C GLY A 179 -22.03 -10.79 7.86
N ALA A 180 -22.35 -9.55 8.23
CA ALA A 180 -23.70 -9.12 8.56
C ALA A 180 -24.64 -9.27 7.36
N LEU A 181 -24.21 -8.83 6.17
CA LEU A 181 -24.96 -9.00 4.94
C LEU A 181 -25.21 -10.48 4.62
N ALA A 182 -24.19 -11.32 4.73
CA ALA A 182 -24.31 -12.77 4.55
C ALA A 182 -25.34 -13.40 5.50
N LEU A 183 -25.39 -12.92 6.75
CA LEU A 183 -26.29 -13.45 7.77
C LEU A 183 -27.77 -13.11 7.47
N THR A 184 -28.04 -11.98 6.81
CA THR A 184 -29.42 -11.52 6.50
C THR A 184 -30.24 -12.57 5.73
N VAL A 185 -29.59 -13.33 4.84
CA VAL A 185 -30.23 -14.35 3.99
C VAL A 185 -31.00 -15.38 4.81
N SER A 186 -30.48 -15.76 5.97
CA SER A 186 -31.08 -16.77 6.86
C SER A 186 -31.62 -16.20 8.18
N ALA A 187 -31.58 -14.88 8.36
CA ALA A 187 -31.97 -14.22 9.60
C ALA A 187 -33.48 -13.93 9.68
N SER A 188 -34.03 -13.96 10.89
CA SER A 188 -35.37 -13.45 11.19
C SER A 188 -35.47 -11.94 10.94
N LEU A 189 -36.68 -11.40 10.80
CA LEU A 189 -36.89 -9.96 10.60
C LEU A 189 -36.28 -9.11 11.73
N ALA A 190 -36.43 -9.55 12.99
CA ALA A 190 -35.84 -8.88 14.14
C ALA A 190 -34.31 -8.84 14.08
N LEU A 191 -33.67 -9.96 13.69
CA LEU A 191 -32.22 -10.00 13.53
C LEU A 191 -31.75 -9.14 12.33
N ARG A 192 -32.49 -9.13 11.22
CA ARG A 192 -32.20 -8.23 10.09
C ARG A 192 -32.25 -6.76 10.50
N ALA A 193 -33.26 -6.37 11.28
CA ALA A 193 -33.36 -5.01 11.82
C ALA A 193 -32.16 -4.67 12.73
N ALA A 194 -31.75 -5.61 13.60
CA ALA A 194 -30.57 -5.42 14.45
C ALA A 194 -29.27 -5.27 13.63
N LEU A 195 -29.08 -6.08 12.58
CA LEU A 195 -27.92 -5.99 11.69
C LEU A 195 -27.91 -4.67 10.90
N ALA A 196 -29.08 -4.21 10.44
CA ALA A 196 -29.21 -2.92 9.78
C ALA A 196 -28.90 -1.75 10.73
N ALA A 197 -29.39 -1.82 11.98
CA ALA A 197 -29.07 -0.84 13.01
C ALA A 197 -27.57 -0.83 13.35
N MET A 198 -26.94 -2.00 13.46
CA MET A 198 -25.49 -2.11 13.66
C MET A 198 -24.72 -1.46 12.50
N ALA A 199 -25.08 -1.76 11.25
CA ALA A 199 -24.45 -1.16 10.09
C ALA A 199 -24.62 0.37 10.08
N ALA A 200 -25.84 0.86 10.36
CA ALA A 200 -26.11 2.29 10.45
C ALA A 200 -25.27 2.96 11.55
N LEU A 201 -25.13 2.35 12.73
CA LEU A 201 -24.28 2.87 13.80
C LEU A 201 -22.81 2.92 13.42
N ILE A 202 -22.29 1.92 12.70
CA ILE A 202 -20.91 1.93 12.19
C ILE A 202 -20.73 3.08 11.18
N PHE A 203 -21.64 3.25 10.22
CA PHE A 203 -21.53 4.34 9.25
C PHE A 203 -21.69 5.72 9.91
N LEU A 204 -22.62 5.89 10.85
CA LEU A 204 -22.81 7.13 11.59
C LEU A 204 -21.61 7.46 12.49
N GLY A 205 -21.04 6.45 13.16
CA GLY A 205 -19.84 6.61 13.97
C GLY A 205 -18.64 7.02 13.12
N GLY A 206 -18.44 6.37 11.97
CA GLY A 206 -17.39 6.72 11.02
C GLY A 206 -17.57 8.14 10.46
N TRP A 207 -18.78 8.51 10.07
CA TRP A 207 -19.11 9.87 9.63
C TRP A 207 -18.83 10.92 10.73
N ALA A 208 -19.21 10.64 11.97
CA ALA A 208 -18.92 11.54 13.10
C ALA A 208 -17.41 11.67 13.34
N LEU A 209 -16.65 10.58 13.26
CA LEU A 209 -15.19 10.59 13.43
C LEU A 209 -14.46 11.39 12.34
N GLN A 210 -15.02 11.50 11.12
CA GLN A 210 -14.45 12.34 10.06
C GLN A 210 -14.49 13.84 10.39
N SER A 211 -15.33 14.26 11.33
CA SER A 211 -15.36 15.64 11.81
C SER A 211 -14.27 15.96 12.85
N LEU A 212 -13.59 14.94 13.38
CA LEU A 212 -12.52 15.11 14.35
C LEU A 212 -11.19 15.37 13.64
N SER A 213 -10.49 16.43 14.06
CA SER A 213 -9.10 16.65 13.66
C SER A 213 -8.16 15.98 14.64
N TRP A 214 -7.31 15.08 14.13
CA TRP A 214 -6.27 14.40 14.91
C TRP A 214 -4.92 15.12 14.88
N SER A 215 -4.83 16.17 14.08
CA SER A 215 -3.67 17.02 13.93
C SER A 215 -4.05 18.49 13.91
N GLU A 216 -3.09 19.33 14.24
CA GLU A 216 -3.24 20.79 14.26
C GLU A 216 -2.03 21.44 13.57
N PRO A 217 -2.19 22.64 12.99
CA PRO A 217 -1.08 23.40 12.42
C PRO A 217 0.07 23.59 13.42
N ALA A 218 1.30 23.37 12.95
CA ALA A 218 2.52 23.48 13.73
C ALA A 218 3.41 24.67 13.33
N GLY A 219 3.01 25.47 12.34
CA GLY A 219 3.77 26.60 11.83
C GLY A 219 3.12 27.22 10.60
N GLU A 220 3.87 28.09 9.93
CA GLU A 220 3.47 28.70 8.66
C GLU A 220 3.51 27.68 7.52
N ALA A 221 2.72 27.93 6.48
CA ALA A 221 2.71 27.06 5.31
C ALA A 221 4.01 27.22 4.52
N ILE A 222 4.66 26.10 4.19
CA ILE A 222 5.79 26.07 3.27
C ILE A 222 5.30 25.83 1.84
N ARG A 223 5.94 26.44 0.86
CA ARG A 223 5.69 26.20 -0.55
C ARG A 223 6.54 25.04 -1.05
N VAL A 224 5.87 24.01 -1.55
CA VAL A 224 6.51 22.78 -2.02
C VAL A 224 6.26 22.62 -3.51
N SER A 225 7.30 22.24 -4.26
CA SER A 225 7.21 21.87 -5.69
C SER A 225 7.64 20.42 -5.91
N LEU A 226 6.75 19.61 -6.52
CA LEU A 226 7.03 18.21 -6.88
C LEU A 226 7.39 18.16 -8.37
N VAL A 227 8.63 17.80 -8.67
CA VAL A 227 9.14 17.78 -10.06
C VAL A 227 8.87 16.42 -10.69
N GLN A 228 8.11 16.40 -11.78
CA GLN A 228 7.81 15.21 -12.57
C GLN A 228 8.40 15.39 -13.98
N ALA A 229 9.65 14.99 -14.15
CA ALA A 229 10.37 15.17 -15.42
C ALA A 229 9.91 14.23 -16.54
N ASN A 230 9.12 13.20 -16.22
CA ASN A 230 8.59 12.23 -17.18
C ASN A 230 9.67 11.56 -18.04
N ILE A 231 10.80 11.21 -17.42
CA ILE A 231 11.88 10.51 -18.10
C ILE A 231 11.44 9.05 -18.29
N ALA A 232 11.30 8.61 -19.53
CA ALA A 232 10.88 7.24 -19.83
C ALA A 232 11.85 6.22 -19.21
N GLN A 233 11.30 5.15 -18.65
CA GLN A 233 12.05 4.17 -17.87
C GLN A 233 13.16 3.49 -18.70
N GLU A 234 12.94 3.27 -20.00
CA GLU A 234 13.93 2.75 -20.96
C GLU A 234 15.16 3.65 -21.16
N PHE A 235 15.01 4.96 -20.99
CA PHE A 235 16.10 5.92 -21.12
C PHE A 235 16.76 6.28 -19.80
N LYS A 236 16.10 5.96 -18.68
CA LYS A 236 16.52 6.42 -17.35
C LYS A 236 17.96 6.04 -17.01
N TRP A 237 18.37 4.82 -17.36
CA TRP A 237 19.72 4.30 -17.09
C TRP A 237 20.64 4.35 -18.31
N ASN A 238 20.24 5.01 -19.40
CA ASN A 238 21.08 5.20 -20.58
C ASN A 238 22.07 6.36 -20.33
N PRO A 239 23.40 6.12 -20.33
CA PRO A 239 24.40 7.15 -20.09
C PRO A 239 24.32 8.33 -21.09
N GLU A 240 23.91 8.09 -22.33
CA GLU A 240 23.76 9.13 -23.36
C GLU A 240 22.60 10.09 -23.06
N GLN A 241 21.58 9.60 -22.33
CA GLN A 241 20.38 10.37 -21.97
C GLN A 241 20.54 11.07 -20.61
N PHE A 242 21.59 10.76 -19.84
CA PHE A 242 21.82 11.33 -18.51
C PHE A 242 21.88 12.86 -18.54
N GLY A 243 22.69 13.44 -19.45
CA GLY A 243 22.83 14.89 -19.56
C GLY A 243 21.52 15.61 -19.89
N LEU A 244 20.73 15.05 -20.82
CA LEU A 244 19.41 15.58 -21.18
C LEU A 244 18.42 15.47 -20.01
N SER A 245 18.43 14.33 -19.31
CA SER A 245 17.57 14.11 -18.14
C SER A 245 17.89 15.07 -17.00
N MET A 246 19.18 15.31 -16.71
CA MET A 246 19.61 16.23 -15.66
C MET A 246 19.32 17.68 -16.04
N LYS A 247 19.60 18.07 -17.29
CA LYS A 247 19.21 19.39 -17.81
C LYS A 247 17.72 19.63 -17.63
N LYS A 248 16.88 18.63 -17.91
CA LYS A 248 15.44 18.74 -17.74
C LYS A 248 15.02 18.99 -16.30
N HIS A 249 15.57 18.23 -15.35
CA HIS A 249 15.28 18.45 -13.93
C HIS A 249 15.74 19.83 -13.46
N LEU A 250 16.91 20.30 -13.91
CA LEU A 250 17.42 21.63 -13.59
C LEU A 250 16.55 22.75 -14.18
N GLU A 251 16.08 22.63 -15.42
CA GLU A 251 15.14 23.59 -16.03
C GLU A 251 13.80 23.66 -15.29
N LEU A 252 13.25 22.51 -14.89
CA LEU A 252 12.03 22.45 -14.09
C LEU A 252 12.23 22.99 -12.68
N THR A 253 13.45 22.90 -12.13
CA THR A 253 13.77 23.42 -10.79
C THR A 253 13.98 24.92 -10.81
N SER A 254 14.67 25.45 -11.82
CA SER A 254 15.03 26.86 -11.90
C SER A 254 13.82 27.80 -12.01
N ALA A 255 12.72 27.32 -12.57
CA ALA A 255 11.45 28.04 -12.62
C ALA A 255 10.70 28.09 -11.27
N HIS A 256 11.17 27.38 -10.25
CA HIS A 256 10.47 27.16 -8.97
C HIS A 256 11.33 27.43 -7.72
N TRP A 257 12.43 28.18 -7.86
CA TRP A 257 13.28 28.63 -6.74
C TRP A 257 12.57 29.50 -5.69
N ASP A 258 11.34 29.93 -5.98
CA ASP A 258 10.46 30.60 -5.04
C ASP A 258 9.70 29.62 -4.11
N SER A 259 10.09 28.33 -4.11
CA SER A 259 9.60 27.27 -3.21
C SER A 259 10.57 27.05 -2.05
N ASP A 260 10.05 26.78 -0.86
CA ASP A 260 10.88 26.40 0.30
C ASP A 260 11.48 25.00 0.14
N LEU A 261 10.74 24.08 -0.53
CA LEU A 261 11.16 22.71 -0.78
C LEU A 261 10.82 22.27 -2.22
N ILE A 262 11.82 21.78 -2.94
CA ILE A 262 11.66 21.17 -4.27
C ILE A 262 12.00 19.69 -4.17
N ILE A 263 11.11 18.81 -4.63
CA ILE A 263 11.23 17.36 -4.48
C ILE A 263 11.36 16.70 -5.85
N TRP A 264 12.52 16.12 -6.12
CA TRP A 264 12.73 15.21 -7.24
C TRP A 264 12.40 13.76 -6.81
N PRO A 265 11.88 12.93 -7.72
CA PRO A 265 11.40 11.59 -7.40
C PRO A 265 12.54 10.60 -7.11
N GLU A 266 12.17 9.36 -6.78
CA GLU A 266 13.12 8.25 -6.58
C GLU A 266 14.03 8.08 -7.79
N THR A 267 15.33 7.92 -7.53
CA THR A 267 16.37 7.72 -8.54
C THR A 267 16.29 8.74 -9.69
N ALA A 268 15.87 9.99 -9.42
CA ALA A 268 15.86 11.07 -10.40
C ALA A 268 17.26 11.27 -11.00
N VAL A 269 18.30 11.18 -10.17
CA VAL A 269 19.69 11.16 -10.60
C VAL A 269 20.10 9.70 -10.86
N SER A 270 20.19 9.32 -12.12
CA SER A 270 20.53 7.96 -12.57
C SER A 270 22.03 7.67 -12.63
N ALA A 271 22.77 8.20 -11.67
CA ALA A 271 24.20 7.95 -11.48
C ALA A 271 24.53 8.01 -9.98
N PHE A 272 25.65 7.40 -9.57
CA PHE A 272 26.05 7.41 -8.17
C PHE A 272 26.37 8.82 -7.67
N GLU A 273 25.95 9.10 -6.44
CA GLU A 273 26.12 10.41 -5.79
C GLU A 273 27.54 10.96 -5.92
N HIS A 274 28.56 10.15 -5.63
CA HIS A 274 29.96 10.56 -5.69
C HIS A 274 30.45 10.91 -7.10
N THR A 275 29.85 10.35 -8.16
CA THR A 275 30.27 10.63 -9.54
C THR A 275 29.72 11.95 -10.01
N VAL A 276 28.50 12.31 -9.59
CA VAL A 276 27.80 13.52 -10.04
C VAL A 276 28.00 14.71 -9.13
N ARG A 277 28.46 14.50 -7.89
CA ARG A 277 28.56 15.57 -6.89
C ARG A 277 29.27 16.82 -7.40
N PRO A 278 30.50 16.74 -7.97
CA PRO A 278 31.27 17.94 -8.30
C PRO A 278 30.65 18.84 -9.37
N PHE A 279 29.84 18.28 -10.28
CA PHE A 279 29.33 19.00 -11.44
C PHE A 279 27.81 19.18 -11.47
N LEU A 280 27.07 18.46 -10.62
CA LEU A 280 25.61 18.53 -10.53
C LEU A 280 25.15 18.90 -9.12
N LEU A 281 25.55 18.14 -8.10
CA LEU A 281 24.98 18.29 -6.75
C LEU A 281 25.54 19.50 -6.01
N ASP A 282 26.86 19.75 -6.09
CA ASP A 282 27.47 20.92 -5.43
C ASP A 282 26.96 22.25 -6.03
N PRO A 283 26.85 22.42 -7.37
CA PRO A 283 26.19 23.59 -7.95
C PRO A 283 24.72 23.72 -7.55
N LEU A 284 23.95 22.63 -7.60
CA LEU A 284 22.54 22.63 -7.22
C LEU A 284 22.32 22.98 -5.75
N GLU A 285 23.21 22.51 -4.87
CA GLU A 285 23.22 22.84 -3.45
C GLU A 285 23.54 24.33 -3.23
N SER A 286 24.48 24.88 -3.99
CA SER A 286 24.79 26.32 -3.97
C SER A 286 23.59 27.16 -4.41
N ASP A 287 22.97 26.79 -5.54
CA ASP A 287 21.79 27.49 -6.07
C ASP A 287 20.62 27.44 -5.06
N ALA A 288 20.39 26.27 -4.45
CA ALA A 288 19.36 26.12 -3.42
C ALA A 288 19.62 27.05 -2.23
N ARG A 289 20.86 27.12 -1.74
CA ARG A 289 21.23 28.04 -0.64
C ARG A 289 21.08 29.50 -1.01
N GLU A 290 21.44 29.89 -2.23
CA GLU A 290 21.31 31.27 -2.72
C GLU A 290 19.84 31.73 -2.75
N HIS A 291 18.94 30.86 -3.18
CA HIS A 291 17.51 31.16 -3.26
C HIS A 291 16.75 30.91 -1.95
N GLY A 292 17.41 30.36 -0.92
CA GLY A 292 16.78 29.99 0.34
C GLY A 292 15.85 28.78 0.25
N SER A 293 16.00 27.97 -0.80
CA SER A 293 15.28 26.71 -1.01
C SER A 293 16.06 25.51 -0.49
N GLU A 294 15.37 24.38 -0.34
CA GLU A 294 16.01 23.06 -0.24
C GLU A 294 15.55 22.16 -1.38
N VAL A 295 16.45 21.30 -1.87
CA VAL A 295 16.16 20.31 -2.90
C VAL A 295 16.33 18.92 -2.31
N LEU A 296 15.25 18.16 -2.27
CA LEU A 296 15.24 16.75 -1.87
C LEU A 296 15.19 15.89 -3.13
N LEU A 297 16.20 15.07 -3.37
CA LEU A 297 16.31 14.27 -4.60
C LEU A 297 16.67 12.82 -4.36
N GLY A 298 16.17 11.94 -5.24
CA GLY A 298 16.52 10.52 -5.24
C GLY A 298 17.82 10.26 -6.00
N VAL A 299 18.79 9.63 -5.34
CA VAL A 299 20.11 9.30 -5.90
C VAL A 299 20.66 8.00 -5.28
N PRO A 300 21.27 7.09 -6.07
CA PRO A 300 21.96 5.94 -5.50
C PRO A 300 23.27 6.37 -4.83
N ILE A 301 23.53 5.86 -3.62
CA ILE A 301 24.73 6.17 -2.84
C ILE A 301 25.54 4.90 -2.63
N MET A 302 26.86 5.00 -2.84
CA MET A 302 27.80 3.93 -2.56
C MET A 302 28.57 4.24 -1.28
N ASP A 303 28.51 3.32 -0.31
CA ASP A 303 29.41 3.33 0.84
C ASP A 303 30.70 2.59 0.50
N PHE A 304 31.75 3.37 0.20
CA PHE A 304 33.07 2.86 -0.12
C PHE A 304 33.71 2.02 1.00
N LYS A 305 33.30 2.18 2.26
CA LYS A 305 33.87 1.41 3.37
C LYS A 305 33.34 -0.01 3.41
N SER A 306 32.08 -0.20 3.04
CA SER A 306 31.40 -1.48 3.11
C SER A 306 31.17 -2.13 1.75
N ASP A 307 31.49 -1.42 0.66
CA ASP A 307 31.21 -1.80 -0.73
C ASP A 307 29.71 -2.09 -0.95
N ARG A 308 28.88 -1.16 -0.43
CA ARG A 308 27.42 -1.29 -0.40
C ARG A 308 26.73 -0.17 -1.13
N TYR A 309 25.65 -0.51 -1.82
CA TYR A 309 24.82 0.44 -2.54
C TYR A 309 23.50 0.65 -1.81
N TYR A 310 23.01 1.88 -1.81
CA TYR A 310 21.73 2.24 -1.23
C TYR A 310 20.90 3.06 -2.22
N ASN A 311 19.60 2.80 -2.26
CA ASN A 311 18.62 3.71 -2.85
C ASN A 311 18.31 4.79 -1.80
N ALA A 312 18.57 6.06 -2.11
CA ALA A 312 18.56 7.12 -1.12
C ALA A 312 17.82 8.38 -1.58
N MET A 313 17.31 9.12 -0.61
CA MET A 313 16.92 10.52 -0.75
C MET A 313 17.98 11.39 -0.09
N LEU A 314 18.46 12.39 -0.82
CA LEU A 314 19.48 13.36 -0.38
C LEU A 314 18.84 14.76 -0.34
N SER A 315 18.94 15.42 0.81
CA SER A 315 18.59 16.83 0.98
C SER A 315 19.80 17.69 0.69
N LEU A 316 19.61 18.70 -0.15
CA LEU A 316 20.57 19.74 -0.50
C LEU A 316 20.01 21.12 -0.13
N GLY A 317 20.87 22.05 0.26
CA GLY A 317 20.49 23.40 0.64
C GLY A 317 21.05 23.75 2.01
N LYS A 318 20.22 24.32 2.88
CA LYS A 318 20.65 24.70 4.24
C LYS A 318 20.87 23.50 5.15
N GLU A 319 19.99 22.51 5.08
CA GLU A 319 20.09 21.26 5.83
C GLU A 319 20.48 20.11 4.88
N VAL A 320 21.69 19.59 5.03
CA VAL A 320 22.16 18.41 4.28
C VAL A 320 21.91 17.16 5.09
N GLY A 321 21.26 16.18 4.47
CA GLY A 321 20.97 14.91 5.12
C GLY A 321 20.57 13.83 4.13
N THR A 322 20.62 12.59 4.58
CA THR A 322 20.37 11.43 3.73
C THR A 322 19.41 10.46 4.41
N TYR A 323 18.43 9.97 3.66
CA TYR A 323 17.59 8.85 4.04
C TYR A 323 17.87 7.68 3.09
N TYR A 324 18.19 6.51 3.63
CA TYR A 324 18.36 5.28 2.87
C TYR A 324 17.11 4.41 2.95
N LYS A 325 16.65 3.90 1.81
CA LYS A 325 15.50 2.99 1.71
C LYS A 325 15.67 1.80 2.65
N ARG A 326 14.70 1.56 3.51
CA ARG A 326 14.69 0.51 4.55
C ARG A 326 14.02 -0.76 4.04
N HIS A 327 12.86 -0.63 3.40
CA HIS A 327 12.13 -1.75 2.82
C HIS A 327 12.38 -1.85 1.32
N LEU A 328 13.10 -2.89 0.91
CA LEU A 328 13.46 -3.13 -0.48
C LEU A 328 12.39 -3.96 -1.20
N VAL A 329 12.23 -3.73 -2.50
CA VAL A 329 11.34 -4.52 -3.36
C VAL A 329 12.00 -5.87 -3.67
N PRO A 330 11.38 -7.01 -3.33
CA PRO A 330 11.91 -8.32 -3.69
C PRO A 330 12.02 -8.49 -5.20
N ILE A 331 13.09 -9.13 -5.66
CA ILE A 331 13.39 -9.46 -7.07
C ILE A 331 13.69 -8.23 -7.94
N GLY A 332 13.22 -7.02 -7.58
CA GLY A 332 13.62 -5.78 -8.21
C GLY A 332 14.92 -5.19 -7.63
N GLU A 333 15.02 -5.13 -6.30
CA GLU A 333 16.13 -4.46 -5.59
C GLU A 333 17.06 -5.42 -4.84
N TYR A 334 16.64 -6.68 -4.65
CA TYR A 334 17.47 -7.75 -4.10
C TYR A 334 16.86 -9.12 -4.39
N ALA A 335 17.68 -10.19 -4.38
CA ALA A 335 17.20 -11.55 -4.59
C ALA A 335 16.80 -12.21 -3.25
N PRO A 336 15.50 -12.46 -2.97
CA PRO A 336 15.09 -13.24 -1.81
C PRO A 336 15.66 -14.67 -1.92
N PHE A 337 16.07 -15.28 -0.80
CA PHE A 337 16.69 -16.61 -0.79
C PHE A 337 17.80 -16.78 -1.84
N ARG A 338 18.72 -15.81 -1.93
CA ARG A 338 19.79 -15.74 -2.94
C ARG A 338 20.49 -17.08 -3.20
N SER A 339 20.77 -17.87 -2.17
CA SER A 339 21.41 -19.20 -2.34
C SER A 339 20.59 -20.21 -3.15
N VAL A 340 19.27 -20.08 -3.18
CA VAL A 340 18.34 -21.00 -3.87
C VAL A 340 17.89 -20.43 -5.22
N LEU A 341 17.59 -19.13 -5.28
CA LEU A 341 17.03 -18.51 -6.49
C LEU A 341 18.07 -17.97 -7.46
N LYS A 342 19.34 -17.78 -7.04
CA LYS A 342 20.38 -17.20 -7.90
C LYS A 342 20.57 -17.95 -9.23
N PRO A 343 20.61 -19.30 -9.31
CA PRO A 343 20.77 -19.99 -10.59
C PRO A 343 19.61 -19.72 -11.56
N LEU A 344 18.38 -19.59 -11.04
CA LEU A 344 17.19 -19.28 -11.83
C LEU A 344 17.21 -17.82 -12.30
N VAL A 345 17.56 -16.88 -11.41
CA VAL A 345 17.65 -15.44 -11.71
C VAL A 345 18.75 -15.17 -12.73
N ASP A 346 19.94 -15.77 -12.55
CA ASP A 346 21.05 -15.68 -13.50
C ASP A 346 20.68 -16.27 -14.87
N SER A 347 19.99 -17.41 -14.89
CA SER A 347 19.56 -18.07 -16.13
C SER A 347 18.48 -17.29 -16.89
N LEU A 348 17.72 -16.44 -16.20
CA LEU A 348 16.69 -15.57 -16.79
C LEU A 348 17.24 -14.20 -17.19
N GLY A 349 18.50 -13.90 -16.89
CA GLY A 349 19.16 -12.64 -17.26
C GLY A 349 18.57 -11.40 -16.59
N ILE A 350 17.90 -11.54 -15.44
CA ILE A 350 17.25 -10.42 -14.74
C ILE A 350 18.35 -9.51 -14.13
N PRO A 351 18.47 -8.24 -14.55
CA PRO A 351 19.45 -7.32 -13.98
C PRO A 351 19.03 -6.95 -12.56
N MET A 352 19.74 -7.49 -11.57
CA MET A 352 19.53 -7.18 -10.16
C MET A 352 20.42 -6.02 -9.75
N SER A 353 19.87 -4.99 -9.10
CA SER A 353 20.65 -4.11 -8.24
C SER A 353 20.91 -4.83 -6.91
N ASP A 354 22.14 -4.79 -6.38
CA ASP A 354 22.47 -5.33 -5.06
C ASP A 354 22.36 -4.22 -3.99
N PHE A 355 21.15 -3.62 -3.86
CA PHE A 355 20.90 -2.61 -2.84
C PHE A 355 20.77 -3.23 -1.44
N ILE A 356 21.10 -2.43 -0.42
CA ILE A 356 21.03 -2.83 0.98
C ILE A 356 20.07 -1.92 1.74
N SER A 357 19.33 -2.51 2.68
CA SER A 357 18.41 -1.78 3.55
C SER A 357 19.13 -0.76 4.43
N GLY A 358 18.56 0.44 4.51
CA GLY A 358 18.94 1.47 5.44
C GLY A 358 18.75 1.04 6.90
N SER A 359 19.66 1.49 7.77
CA SER A 359 19.69 1.12 9.19
C SER A 359 19.06 2.17 10.12
N ALA A 360 18.53 3.27 9.57
CA ALA A 360 17.95 4.35 10.37
C ALA A 360 16.79 3.82 11.24
N ALA A 361 16.84 4.15 12.54
CA ALA A 361 15.83 3.70 13.50
C ALA A 361 14.45 4.32 13.23
N LYS A 362 14.43 5.56 12.74
CA LYS A 362 13.20 6.27 12.33
C LYS A 362 13.34 6.75 10.87
N PRO A 363 12.26 6.74 10.09
CA PRO A 363 12.27 7.22 8.72
C PRO A 363 12.07 8.74 8.68
N LEU A 364 13.00 9.49 9.29
CA LEU A 364 12.93 10.94 9.42
C LEU A 364 14.10 11.60 8.68
N LEU A 365 13.80 12.71 8.01
CA LEU A 365 14.79 13.61 7.43
C LEU A 365 14.36 15.05 7.68
N LYS A 366 15.30 15.93 8.01
CA LYS A 366 15.03 17.36 8.17
C LYS A 366 15.09 18.04 6.81
N VAL A 367 13.99 18.67 6.41
CA VAL A 367 13.83 19.41 5.15
C VAL A 367 13.00 20.67 5.37
N ALA A 368 13.39 21.78 4.75
CA ALA A 368 12.77 23.11 4.88
C ALA A 368 12.50 23.49 6.34
N GLY A 369 13.45 23.21 7.23
CA GLY A 369 13.33 23.49 8.68
C GLY A 369 12.42 22.55 9.48
N HIS A 370 11.80 21.54 8.86
CA HIS A 370 10.89 20.60 9.49
C HIS A 370 11.39 19.16 9.40
N LEU A 371 11.02 18.32 10.36
CA LEU A 371 11.20 16.87 10.21
C LEU A 371 10.08 16.32 9.32
N ALA A 372 10.44 15.64 8.25
CA ALA A 372 9.52 14.94 7.36
C ALA A 372 9.67 13.41 7.51
N GLY A 373 8.55 12.69 7.46
CA GLY A 373 8.56 11.24 7.38
C GLY A 373 8.83 10.80 5.94
N ILE A 374 9.96 10.15 5.68
CA ILE A 374 10.40 9.77 4.33
C ILE A 374 10.06 8.31 4.05
N SER A 375 9.49 8.06 2.87
CA SER A 375 9.33 6.73 2.29
C SER A 375 9.77 6.79 0.83
N ILE A 376 10.41 5.72 0.36
CA ILE A 376 10.81 5.58 -1.03
C ILE A 376 9.95 4.49 -1.68
N CYS A 377 9.17 4.88 -2.68
CA CYS A 377 8.38 3.99 -3.51
C CYS A 377 7.47 3.08 -2.66
N TYR A 378 7.63 1.77 -2.81
CA TYR A 378 6.89 0.70 -2.16
C TYR A 378 6.81 0.78 -0.62
N GLU A 379 7.68 1.56 0.04
CA GLU A 379 7.66 1.74 1.50
C GLU A 379 6.35 2.34 2.03
N ASP A 380 5.61 3.12 1.25
CA ASP A 380 4.32 3.69 1.69
C ASP A 380 3.22 2.62 1.87
N ALA A 381 3.39 1.43 1.30
CA ALA A 381 2.50 0.30 1.51
C ALA A 381 2.62 -0.29 2.93
N PHE A 382 3.71 0.00 3.65
CA PHE A 382 3.98 -0.50 5.00
C PHE A 382 3.69 0.54 6.07
N GLY A 383 2.40 0.72 6.38
CA GLY A 383 1.94 1.65 7.42
C GLY A 383 2.67 1.56 8.75
N ALA A 384 2.93 0.33 9.22
CA ALA A 384 3.61 0.07 10.48
C ALA A 384 5.06 0.59 10.52
N GLU A 385 5.70 0.73 9.35
CA GLU A 385 7.04 1.29 9.24
C GLU A 385 6.98 2.82 9.16
N LEU A 386 6.01 3.35 8.41
CA LEU A 386 5.81 4.78 8.23
C LEU A 386 5.43 5.50 9.54
N ILE A 387 4.58 4.90 10.37
CA ILE A 387 4.16 5.50 11.66
C ILE A 387 5.33 5.70 12.64
N GLN A 388 6.49 5.08 12.42
CA GLN A 388 7.68 5.27 13.26
C GLN A 388 8.27 6.68 13.15
N ALA A 389 7.90 7.45 12.12
CA ALA A 389 8.23 8.86 12.00
C ALA A 389 7.35 9.77 12.89
N LEU A 390 6.30 9.26 13.50
CA LEU A 390 5.34 10.03 14.27
C LEU A 390 5.66 9.93 15.78
N PRO A 391 5.43 10.99 16.57
CA PRO A 391 4.74 12.25 16.20
C PRO A 391 5.63 13.32 15.54
N GLU A 392 6.93 13.08 15.40
CA GLU A 392 7.91 14.12 15.02
C GLU A 392 7.75 14.64 13.59
N ALA A 393 7.33 13.80 12.64
CA ALA A 393 7.10 14.21 11.27
C ALA A 393 5.99 15.26 11.18
N ALA A 394 6.30 16.41 10.58
CA ALA A 394 5.36 17.48 10.33
C ALA A 394 4.49 17.23 9.09
N PHE A 395 5.03 16.48 8.13
CA PHE A 395 4.38 15.98 6.93
C PHE A 395 5.13 14.73 6.46
N LEU A 396 4.57 14.03 5.48
CA LEU A 396 5.13 12.82 4.90
C LEU A 396 5.56 13.08 3.46
N ILE A 397 6.63 12.43 3.02
CA ILE A 397 7.11 12.45 1.63
C ILE A 397 7.22 10.99 1.16
N ASN A 398 6.60 10.70 0.03
CA ASN A 398 6.86 9.49 -0.72
C ASN A 398 7.50 9.86 -2.06
N ALA A 399 8.76 9.49 -2.25
CA ALA A 399 9.45 9.66 -3.54
C ALA A 399 9.46 8.32 -4.26
N SER A 400 8.93 8.25 -5.48
CA SER A 400 8.71 6.98 -6.16
C SER A 400 9.03 7.05 -7.66
N ASN A 401 9.32 5.90 -8.27
CA ASN A 401 9.38 5.73 -9.70
C ASN A 401 8.35 4.71 -10.19
N ASP A 402 7.10 5.14 -10.36
CA ASP A 402 6.02 4.28 -10.90
C ASP A 402 6.16 3.97 -12.40
N GLY A 403 7.25 4.39 -13.05
CA GLY A 403 7.52 4.06 -14.45
C GLY A 403 7.61 2.57 -14.73
N TRP A 404 7.90 1.75 -13.71
CA TRP A 404 7.86 0.29 -13.79
C TRP A 404 6.49 -0.28 -14.16
N PHE A 405 5.40 0.47 -13.96
CA PHE A 405 4.04 -0.05 -14.12
C PHE A 405 3.32 0.41 -15.40
N GLY A 406 3.93 1.31 -16.17
CA GLY A 406 3.36 1.86 -17.41
C GLY A 406 1.98 2.52 -17.23
N ASP A 407 1.23 2.63 -18.33
CA ASP A 407 -0.17 3.05 -18.32
C ASP A 407 -1.08 1.90 -17.88
N SER A 408 -1.17 1.70 -16.57
CA SER A 408 -1.96 0.62 -15.96
C SER A 408 -2.68 1.10 -14.71
N ILE A 409 -3.38 0.18 -14.03
CA ILE A 409 -4.07 0.50 -12.77
C ILE A 409 -3.11 0.65 -11.57
N ALA A 410 -1.84 0.23 -11.69
CA ALA A 410 -0.91 0.19 -10.55
C ALA A 410 -0.61 1.59 -9.96
N PRO A 411 -0.27 2.63 -10.74
CA PRO A 411 -0.04 3.98 -10.20
C PRO A 411 -1.27 4.54 -9.46
N HIS A 412 -2.47 4.17 -9.90
CA HIS A 412 -3.72 4.55 -9.23
C HIS A 412 -3.88 3.81 -7.89
N GLN A 413 -3.63 2.50 -7.85
CA GLN A 413 -3.63 1.71 -6.61
C GLN A 413 -2.54 2.21 -5.63
N HIS A 414 -1.36 2.55 -6.11
CA HIS A 414 -0.27 3.07 -5.30
C HIS A 414 -0.58 4.47 -4.73
N LEU A 415 -1.25 5.33 -5.51
CA LEU A 415 -1.79 6.59 -4.99
C LEU A 415 -2.84 6.34 -3.90
N GLU A 416 -3.73 5.37 -4.06
CA GLU A 416 -4.72 4.99 -3.05
C GLU A 416 -4.08 4.52 -1.73
N ILE A 417 -2.98 3.77 -1.81
CA ILE A 417 -2.17 3.38 -0.66
C ILE A 417 -1.61 4.61 0.05
N ALA A 418 -1.02 5.55 -0.68
CA ALA A 418 -0.51 6.81 -0.12
C ALA A 418 -1.63 7.63 0.54
N ARG A 419 -2.83 7.64 -0.05
CA ARG A 419 -4.02 8.31 0.54
C ARG A 419 -4.38 7.73 1.90
N MET A 420 -4.34 6.40 2.04
CA MET A 420 -4.58 5.75 3.33
C MET A 420 -3.54 6.19 4.37
N ARG A 421 -2.26 6.26 4.01
CA ARG A 421 -1.21 6.67 4.95
C ARG A 421 -1.40 8.09 5.49
N ALA A 422 -1.82 9.02 4.62
CA ALA A 422 -2.13 10.38 5.02
C ALA A 422 -3.29 10.42 6.03
N LEU A 423 -4.38 9.70 5.73
CA LEU A 423 -5.57 9.60 6.57
C LEU A 423 -5.28 8.94 7.93
N GLU A 424 -4.51 7.85 7.94
CA GLU A 424 -4.14 7.11 9.14
C GLU A 424 -3.28 7.92 10.12
N THR A 425 -2.38 8.74 9.59
CA THR A 425 -1.41 9.51 10.38
C THR A 425 -1.88 10.92 10.70
N GLY A 426 -2.92 11.39 10.03
CA GLY A 426 -3.37 12.78 10.11
C GLY A 426 -2.28 13.74 9.62
N ARG A 427 -1.52 13.36 8.59
CA ARG A 427 -0.45 14.18 8.00
C ARG A 427 -0.69 14.39 6.51
N THR A 428 -0.33 15.58 6.04
CA THR A 428 -0.22 15.83 4.60
C THR A 428 0.87 14.92 4.03
N LEU A 429 0.60 14.25 2.92
CA LEU A 429 1.57 13.41 2.20
C LEU A 429 1.87 14.01 0.83
N LEU A 430 3.16 14.17 0.55
CA LEU A 430 3.72 14.68 -0.70
C LEU A 430 4.26 13.50 -1.51
N LYS A 431 3.50 13.05 -2.52
CA LYS A 431 3.93 11.95 -3.40
C LYS A 431 4.58 12.54 -4.65
N SER A 432 5.89 12.38 -4.79
CA SER A 432 6.65 12.82 -5.98
C SER A 432 7.02 11.61 -6.82
N THR A 433 6.65 11.61 -8.10
CA THR A 433 6.88 10.50 -9.02
C THR A 433 7.54 10.95 -10.32
N ASN A 434 8.31 10.09 -10.98
CA ASN A 434 8.95 10.40 -12.26
C ASN A 434 7.96 10.45 -13.44
N THR A 435 7.17 9.38 -13.63
CA THR A 435 6.16 9.25 -14.70
C THR A 435 4.78 8.88 -14.16
N GLY A 436 4.69 8.63 -12.84
CA GLY A 436 3.48 8.25 -12.13
C GLY A 436 2.53 9.41 -11.86
N ILE A 437 1.71 9.27 -10.82
CA ILE A 437 0.82 10.34 -10.34
C ILE A 437 1.48 11.01 -9.13
N SER A 438 2.07 12.18 -9.36
CA SER A 438 2.51 13.05 -8.28
C SER A 438 1.30 13.74 -7.65
N ALA A 439 1.25 13.85 -6.33
CA ALA A 439 0.08 14.37 -5.63
C ALA A 439 0.43 15.00 -4.29
N VAL A 440 -0.38 15.99 -3.90
CA VAL A 440 -0.46 16.48 -2.52
C VAL A 440 -1.75 15.96 -1.90
N ILE A 441 -1.61 15.19 -0.84
CA ILE A 441 -2.71 14.50 -0.16
C ILE A 441 -2.88 15.11 1.22
N GLY A 442 -4.09 15.55 1.55
CA GLY A 442 -4.41 16.14 2.84
C GLY A 442 -4.40 15.12 3.99
N PRO A 443 -4.39 15.59 5.25
CA PRO A 443 -4.41 14.72 6.43
C PRO A 443 -5.70 13.89 6.58
N ASP A 444 -6.73 14.17 5.77
CA ASP A 444 -7.98 13.42 5.66
C ASP A 444 -7.98 12.39 4.52
N GLY A 445 -6.83 12.18 3.86
CA GLY A 445 -6.67 11.26 2.73
C GLY A 445 -7.26 11.77 1.42
N ARG A 446 -7.74 13.02 1.35
CA ARG A 446 -8.22 13.62 0.09
C ARG A 446 -7.04 14.09 -0.75
N VAL A 447 -7.11 13.82 -2.05
CA VAL A 447 -6.16 14.39 -3.01
C VAL A 447 -6.48 15.87 -3.19
N LEU A 448 -5.60 16.73 -2.73
CA LEU A 448 -5.77 18.18 -2.83
C LEU A 448 -5.37 18.69 -4.22
N GLU A 449 -4.40 18.04 -4.84
CA GLU A 449 -3.91 18.30 -6.19
C GLU A 449 -3.13 17.08 -6.71
N ARG A 450 -3.15 16.83 -8.02
CA ARG A 450 -2.38 15.76 -8.65
C ARG A 450 -1.92 16.13 -10.07
N SER A 451 -0.81 15.56 -10.50
CA SER A 451 -0.33 15.63 -11.87
C SER A 451 -1.09 14.66 -12.79
N PRO A 452 -1.07 14.89 -14.11
CA PRO A 452 -1.41 13.86 -15.08
C PRO A 452 -0.34 12.74 -15.12
N LEU A 453 -0.79 11.50 -15.36
CA LEU A 453 0.05 10.33 -15.58
C LEU A 453 0.83 10.45 -16.91
N LEU A 454 2.07 9.94 -16.95
CA LEU A 454 2.95 9.90 -18.14
C LEU A 454 3.16 11.26 -18.84
N LYS A 455 3.13 12.36 -18.08
CA LYS A 455 3.35 13.71 -18.61
C LYS A 455 4.34 14.47 -17.76
N GLU A 456 5.09 15.36 -18.38
CA GLU A 456 5.91 16.33 -17.67
C GLU A 456 5.03 17.30 -16.90
N TYR A 457 5.35 17.53 -15.62
CA TYR A 457 4.57 18.41 -14.76
C TYR A 457 5.42 18.90 -13.58
N VAL A 458 5.10 20.08 -13.05
CA VAL A 458 5.57 20.51 -11.72
C VAL A 458 4.35 20.90 -10.90
N LEU A 459 4.13 20.18 -9.80
CA LEU A 459 3.01 20.44 -8.90
C LEU A 459 3.51 21.32 -7.75
N THR A 460 3.06 22.58 -7.71
CA THR A 460 3.46 23.53 -6.65
C THR A 460 2.28 23.87 -5.74
N ARG A 461 2.44 23.65 -4.42
CA ARG A 461 1.39 23.93 -3.44
C ARG A 461 1.95 24.40 -2.10
N ARG A 462 1.18 25.24 -1.40
CA ARG A 462 1.42 25.55 0.01
C ARG A 462 0.95 24.40 0.92
N VAL A 463 1.84 23.94 1.79
CA VAL A 463 1.65 22.80 2.69
C VAL A 463 1.84 23.30 4.11
N ILE A 464 0.84 23.07 4.96
CA ILE A 464 0.89 23.43 6.37
C ILE A 464 1.57 22.27 7.14
N PRO A 465 2.68 22.52 7.86
CA PRO A 465 3.27 21.56 8.79
C PRO A 465 2.27 21.23 9.91
N LEU A 466 2.15 19.96 10.29
CA LEU A 466 1.17 19.48 11.26
C LEU A 466 1.83 18.81 12.47
N LYS A 467 1.22 18.96 13.65
CA LYS A 467 1.59 18.23 14.87
C LYS A 467 0.39 17.46 15.41
N GLY A 468 0.62 16.64 16.44
CA GLY A 468 -0.39 15.73 17.00
C GLY A 468 -0.11 14.28 16.61
N ILE A 469 -0.91 13.36 17.12
CA ILE A 469 -0.74 11.92 16.87
C ILE A 469 -2.09 11.23 16.89
N THR A 470 -2.35 10.44 15.85
CA THR A 470 -3.55 9.60 15.79
C THR A 470 -3.39 8.39 16.71
N PRO A 471 -4.48 7.80 17.23
CA PRO A 471 -4.37 6.55 17.99
C PRO A 471 -3.70 5.43 17.20
N TYR A 472 -3.96 5.33 15.89
CA TYR A 472 -3.28 4.40 15.02
C TYR A 472 -1.77 4.65 14.97
N ALA A 473 -1.31 5.89 14.78
CA ALA A 473 0.12 6.19 14.77
C ALA A 473 0.80 5.87 16.13
N ARG A 474 0.06 5.93 17.23
CA ARG A 474 0.58 5.61 18.57
C ARG A 474 0.68 4.10 18.84
N TYR A 475 -0.32 3.33 18.45
CA TYR A 475 -0.43 1.91 18.83
C TYR A 475 -0.19 0.93 17.67
N GLY A 476 -0.14 1.44 16.44
CA GLY A 476 -0.06 0.67 15.21
C GLY A 476 -1.22 -0.31 15.07
N ASN A 477 -0.91 -1.48 14.49
CA ASN A 477 -1.91 -2.52 14.22
C ASN A 477 -2.32 -3.30 15.48
N TRP A 478 -1.57 -3.20 16.58
CA TRP A 478 -1.69 -4.08 17.75
C TRP A 478 -3.08 -4.11 18.40
N PRO A 479 -3.82 -3.00 18.56
CA PRO A 479 -5.17 -3.06 19.12
C PRO A 479 -6.10 -3.94 18.30
N VAL A 480 -6.10 -3.79 16.96
CA VAL A 480 -6.94 -4.58 16.06
C VAL A 480 -6.51 -6.04 16.08
N ILE A 481 -5.22 -6.32 15.85
CA ILE A 481 -4.69 -7.68 15.78
C ILE A 481 -4.87 -8.42 17.12
N GLY A 482 -4.67 -7.74 18.25
CA GLY A 482 -4.88 -8.29 19.58
C GLY A 482 -6.33 -8.66 19.85
N ILE A 483 -7.28 -7.78 19.53
CA ILE A 483 -8.72 -8.06 19.69
C ILE A 483 -9.14 -9.25 18.82
N LEU A 484 -8.75 -9.26 17.54
CA LEU A 484 -9.09 -10.34 16.62
C LEU A 484 -8.48 -11.68 17.06
N GLY A 485 -7.24 -11.67 17.54
CA GLY A 485 -6.56 -12.84 18.09
C GLY A 485 -7.30 -13.40 19.31
N LEU A 486 -7.70 -12.54 20.25
CA LEU A 486 -8.48 -12.95 21.43
C LEU A 486 -9.85 -13.52 21.08
N VAL A 487 -10.54 -12.95 20.08
CA VAL A 487 -11.80 -13.50 19.55
C VAL A 487 -11.60 -14.94 19.08
N LEU A 488 -10.55 -15.21 18.30
CA LEU A 488 -10.26 -16.55 17.80
C LEU A 488 -9.83 -17.53 18.90
N LEU A 489 -9.02 -17.10 19.87
CA LEU A 489 -8.60 -17.93 21.01
C LEU A 489 -9.77 -18.32 21.91
N SER A 490 -10.68 -17.38 22.20
CA SER A 490 -11.89 -17.63 23.00
C SER A 490 -12.83 -18.65 22.35
N TRP A 491 -12.76 -18.76 21.03
CA TRP A 491 -13.54 -19.69 20.24
C TRP A 491 -12.89 -21.08 20.15
N ALA A 492 -11.58 -21.14 19.95
CA ALA A 492 -10.82 -22.40 19.86
C ALA A 492 -10.91 -23.25 21.14
N GLY A 493 -11.13 -22.62 22.30
CA GLY A 493 -11.30 -23.31 23.59
C GLY A 493 -12.66 -23.95 23.82
N ARG A 494 -13.64 -23.80 22.91
CA ARG A 494 -14.96 -24.41 23.08
C ARG A 494 -15.00 -25.80 22.45
N PRO A 495 -15.29 -26.88 23.20
CA PRO A 495 -15.49 -28.18 22.60
C PRO A 495 -16.65 -28.08 21.60
N SER A 496 -16.40 -28.57 20.38
CA SER A 496 -17.41 -28.79 19.35
C SER A 496 -18.50 -29.68 19.93
N SER A 497 -19.53 -29.07 20.52
CA SER A 497 -20.65 -29.80 21.08
C SER A 497 -21.45 -30.31 19.89
N PRO A 498 -21.55 -31.63 19.67
CA PRO A 498 -22.52 -32.11 18.71
C PRO A 498 -23.89 -31.75 19.28
N LEU A 499 -24.63 -30.93 18.52
CA LEU A 499 -26.09 -30.86 18.47
C LEU A 499 -26.82 -31.49 19.67
N LEU A 500 -27.35 -30.65 20.57
CA LEU A 500 -28.61 -30.99 21.20
C LEU A 500 -29.70 -30.66 20.19
N SER A 501 -30.20 -31.72 19.55
CA SER A 501 -31.46 -31.73 18.82
C SER A 501 -32.62 -31.50 19.79
N VAL A 502 -33.19 -30.28 19.80
CA VAL A 502 -34.62 -29.98 19.95
C VAL A 502 -34.91 -28.69 19.19
#